data_AF-A0A0Q4JAY8-F1
#
_entry.id   AF-A0A0Q4JAY8-F1
#
_cell.length_a   1.000
_cell.length_b   1.000
_cell.length_c   1.000
_cell.angle_alpha   90.00
_cell.angle_beta   90.00
_cell.angle_gamma   90.00
#
_symmetry.space_group_name_H-M   'P 1'
#
loop_
_entity.id
_entity.type
_entity.pdbx_description
1 polymer ?
#
loop_
_entity_poly.entity_id
_entity_poly.type
_entity_poly.pdbx_seq_one_letter_code
_entity_poly.pdbx_strand_id
1 'polypeptide(L)'
;MKPALPIAAAIDVAVVGIALGNGEAVLLLVHVVLVALGYALWLRQGRAIGFAAAMAGIFGPAALLLVGGIVARLPRATRPPLPLPDRVIRARPARKGASLAVARMLDGRILHAEPDTLHSLVTVMRHGDVADRRRALETVVRSFQPSLSPLIALALTDSDQTIRALAAAASARVVQNLSDGRTTLEEKGADGEARATLIALLADHARANLLLSDSQRAHLREDALALLDDDTSDAVRIEALWAAGDYAAIDALLAAHGTPVDGGRMAQATAWWRDNAAA
;
A
#
# COMPACT_ATOMS: atom_id res chain seq x y z
N MET A 1 -38.51 19.23 -2.80
CA MET A 1 -37.08 19.20 -3.21
C MET A 1 -36.94 19.94 -4.53
N LYS A 2 -36.06 20.95 -4.64
CA LYS A 2 -35.99 21.82 -5.83
C LYS A 2 -35.43 21.03 -7.04
N PRO A 3 -36.00 21.16 -8.26
CA PRO A 3 -35.63 20.39 -9.46
C PRO A 3 -34.28 20.79 -10.10
N ALA A 4 -33.29 21.21 -9.30
CA ALA A 4 -32.06 21.81 -9.80
C ALA A 4 -31.20 20.85 -10.66
N LEU A 5 -31.10 19.57 -10.28
CA LEU A 5 -30.32 18.56 -11.01
C LEU A 5 -30.93 18.18 -12.38
N PRO A 6 -32.24 17.89 -12.51
CA PRO A 6 -32.85 17.64 -13.82
C PRO A 6 -32.84 18.87 -14.72
N ILE A 7 -32.95 20.08 -14.18
CA ILE A 7 -32.80 21.32 -14.97
C ILE A 7 -31.37 21.45 -15.51
N ALA A 8 -30.35 21.25 -14.68
CA ALA A 8 -28.95 21.29 -15.12
C ALA A 8 -28.65 20.24 -16.20
N ALA A 9 -29.22 19.03 -16.08
CA ALA A 9 -29.08 17.98 -17.09
C ALA A 9 -29.78 18.31 -18.43
N ALA A 10 -30.98 18.91 -18.38
CA ALA A 10 -31.68 19.34 -19.59
C ALA A 10 -30.90 20.44 -20.35
N ILE A 11 -30.34 21.40 -19.60
CA ILE A 11 -29.49 22.46 -20.15
C ILE A 11 -28.22 21.85 -20.76
N ASP A 12 -27.57 20.90 -20.07
CA ASP A 12 -26.36 20.26 -20.55
C ASP A 12 -26.56 19.50 -21.87
N VAL A 13 -27.66 18.73 -21.99
CA VAL A 13 -28.00 18.01 -23.22
C VAL A 13 -28.28 18.98 -24.37
N ALA A 14 -28.96 20.11 -24.11
CA ALA A 14 -29.20 21.13 -25.13
C ALA A 14 -27.89 21.80 -25.59
N VAL A 15 -26.98 22.11 -24.66
CA VAL A 15 -25.67 22.71 -24.96
C VAL A 15 -24.81 21.76 -25.79
N VAL A 16 -24.74 20.47 -25.43
CA VAL A 16 -23.98 19.46 -26.18
C VAL A 16 -24.58 19.24 -27.58
N GLY A 17 -25.91 19.19 -27.69
CA GLY A 17 -26.59 19.07 -28.98
C GLY A 17 -26.31 20.23 -29.93
N ILE A 18 -26.30 21.46 -29.42
CA ILE A 18 -25.98 22.67 -30.21
C ILE A 18 -24.48 22.70 -30.56
N ALA A 19 -23.60 22.30 -29.64
CA ALA A 19 -22.15 22.27 -29.85
C ALA A 19 -21.75 21.29 -30.96
N LEU A 20 -22.39 20.12 -31.01
CA LEU A 20 -22.15 19.12 -32.05
C LEU A 20 -22.60 19.58 -33.44
N GLY A 21 -23.59 20.47 -33.52
CA GLY A 21 -24.09 21.03 -34.78
C GLY A 21 -23.25 22.19 -35.32
N ASN A 22 -22.71 23.03 -34.44
CA ASN A 22 -22.09 24.31 -34.83
C ASN A 22 -20.57 24.39 -34.55
N GLY A 23 -19.99 23.42 -33.83
CA GLY A 23 -18.53 23.32 -33.62
C GLY A 23 -17.91 24.41 -32.72
N GLU A 24 -18.71 25.13 -31.94
CA GLU A 24 -18.21 26.26 -31.15
C GLU A 24 -17.55 25.83 -29.82
N ALA A 25 -16.27 26.16 -29.67
CA ALA A 25 -15.47 25.86 -28.47
C ALA A 25 -16.03 26.48 -27.17
N VAL A 26 -16.79 27.56 -27.28
CA VAL A 26 -17.45 28.22 -26.14
C VAL A 26 -18.49 27.31 -25.47
N LEU A 27 -19.19 26.49 -26.26
CA LEU A 27 -20.21 25.57 -25.74
C LEU A 27 -19.60 24.38 -24.98
N LEU A 28 -18.38 23.96 -25.35
CA LEU A 28 -17.62 22.96 -24.60
C LEU A 28 -17.21 23.48 -23.20
N LEU A 29 -16.87 24.77 -23.10
CA LEU A 29 -16.53 25.38 -21.80
C LEU A 29 -17.77 25.48 -20.89
N VAL A 30 -18.94 25.79 -21.46
CA VAL A 30 -20.22 25.75 -20.76
C VAL A 30 -20.55 24.34 -20.25
N HIS A 31 -20.28 23.29 -21.03
CA HIS A 31 -20.45 21.89 -20.62
C HIS A 31 -19.59 21.52 -19.41
N VAL A 32 -18.31 21.92 -19.39
CA VAL A 32 -17.41 21.66 -18.24
C VAL A 32 -17.94 22.30 -16.96
N VAL A 33 -18.46 23.53 -17.03
CA VAL A 33 -19.06 24.22 -15.89
C VAL A 33 -20.33 23.49 -15.40
N LEU A 34 -21.16 22.99 -16.33
CA LEU A 34 -22.36 22.22 -16.00
C LEU A 34 -22.04 20.87 -15.37
N VAL A 35 -21.00 20.18 -15.83
CA VAL A 35 -20.47 18.95 -15.22
C VAL A 35 -20.09 19.18 -13.75
N ALA A 36 -19.29 20.22 -13.49
CA ALA A 36 -18.85 20.56 -12.13
C ALA A 36 -20.04 20.89 -11.22
N LEU A 37 -21.01 21.65 -11.73
CA LEU A 37 -22.24 22.00 -11.00
C LEU A 37 -23.10 20.76 -10.71
N GLY A 38 -23.22 19.83 -11.67
CA GLY A 38 -23.91 18.57 -11.50
C GLY A 38 -23.29 17.71 -10.39
N TYR A 39 -21.96 17.64 -10.33
CA TYR A 39 -21.23 16.90 -9.30
C TYR A 39 -21.41 17.51 -7.90
N ALA A 40 -21.35 18.84 -7.79
CA ALA A 40 -21.60 19.54 -6.53
C ALA A 40 -23.04 19.34 -6.02
N LEU A 41 -24.03 19.42 -6.91
CA LEU A 41 -25.43 19.16 -6.58
C LEU A 41 -25.67 17.69 -6.20
N TRP A 42 -24.96 16.76 -6.82
CA TRP A 42 -25.01 15.33 -6.51
C TRP A 42 -24.47 15.02 -5.11
N LEU A 43 -23.29 15.54 -4.78
CA LEU A 43 -22.66 15.41 -3.46
C LEU A 43 -23.52 16.01 -2.36
N ARG A 44 -24.11 17.18 -2.61
CA ARG A 44 -25.01 17.85 -1.66
C ARG A 44 -26.29 17.04 -1.35
N GLN A 45 -26.67 16.08 -2.19
CA GLN A 45 -27.79 15.16 -1.94
C GLN A 45 -27.39 13.94 -1.09
N GLY A 46 -26.17 13.90 -0.54
CA GLY A 46 -25.71 12.80 0.33
C GLY A 46 -25.54 11.47 -0.41
N ARG A 47 -25.43 11.50 -1.75
CA ARG A 47 -25.22 10.31 -2.56
C ARG A 47 -23.74 9.95 -2.56
N ALA A 48 -23.43 8.71 -2.16
CA ALA A 48 -22.08 8.20 -2.19
C ALA A 48 -21.51 8.22 -3.63
N ILE A 49 -20.27 8.68 -3.78
CA ILE A 49 -19.54 8.57 -5.04
C ILE A 49 -19.01 7.15 -5.15
N GLY A 50 -19.80 6.27 -5.78
CA GLY A 50 -19.28 5.00 -6.28
C GLY A 50 -18.48 5.21 -7.57
N PHE A 51 -17.65 4.23 -7.94
CA PHE A 51 -16.87 4.24 -9.19
C PHE A 51 -17.73 4.55 -10.43
N ALA A 52 -18.94 4.00 -10.50
CA ALA A 52 -19.87 4.25 -11.60
C ALA A 52 -20.36 5.71 -11.67
N ALA A 53 -20.53 6.39 -10.53
CA ALA A 53 -20.92 7.80 -10.48
C ALA A 53 -19.76 8.73 -10.86
N ALA A 54 -18.53 8.37 -10.50
CA ALA A 54 -17.33 9.10 -10.90
C ALA A 54 -17.11 9.06 -12.42
N MET A 55 -17.26 7.87 -13.04
CA MET A 55 -17.16 7.71 -14.49
C MET A 55 -18.30 8.41 -15.24
N ALA A 56 -19.52 8.41 -14.68
CA ALA A 56 -20.67 9.09 -15.29
C ALA A 56 -20.53 10.61 -15.29
N GLY A 57 -19.82 11.19 -14.32
CA GLY A 57 -19.58 12.63 -14.23
C GLY A 57 -18.82 13.18 -15.45
N ILE A 58 -17.92 12.39 -16.05
CA ILE A 58 -17.13 12.80 -17.23
C ILE A 58 -18.04 13.09 -18.44
N PHE A 59 -19.19 12.43 -18.53
CA PHE A 59 -20.16 12.59 -19.62
C PHE A 59 -21.30 13.57 -19.29
N GLY A 60 -21.16 14.34 -18.20
CA GLY A 60 -22.10 15.39 -17.83
C GLY A 60 -23.24 15.00 -16.88
N PRO A 61 -24.04 15.99 -16.43
CA PRO A 61 -25.11 15.79 -15.46
C PRO A 61 -26.23 14.85 -15.92
N ALA A 62 -26.44 14.71 -17.23
CA ALA A 62 -27.40 13.76 -17.79
C ALA A 62 -26.97 12.31 -17.56
N ALA A 63 -25.69 12.00 -17.75
CA ALA A 63 -25.13 10.68 -17.46
C ALA A 63 -25.19 10.36 -15.95
N LEU A 64 -24.92 11.35 -15.09
CA LEU A 64 -25.09 11.20 -13.63
C LEU A 64 -26.54 10.85 -13.23
N LEU A 65 -27.55 11.49 -13.83
CA LEU A 65 -28.95 11.18 -13.58
C LEU A 65 -29.33 9.77 -14.05
N LEU A 66 -28.85 9.37 -15.22
CA LEU A 66 -29.13 8.07 -15.81
C LEU A 66 -28.54 6.94 -14.96
N VAL A 67 -27.23 7.02 -14.64
CA VAL A 67 -26.56 6.05 -13.77
C VAL A 67 -27.17 6.06 -12.37
N GLY A 68 -27.52 7.24 -11.86
CA GLY A 68 -28.24 7.39 -10.61
C GLY A 68 -29.57 6.68 -10.54
N GLY A 69 -30.38 6.81 -11.60
CA GLY A 69 -31.67 6.16 -11.72
C GLY A 69 -31.54 4.64 -11.80
N ILE A 70 -30.55 4.14 -12.55
CA ILE A 70 -30.26 2.71 -12.64
C ILE A 70 -29.83 2.15 -11.28
N VAL A 71 -28.88 2.82 -10.61
CA VAL A 71 -28.38 2.40 -9.28
C VAL A 71 -29.47 2.48 -8.21
N ALA A 72 -30.35 3.47 -8.27
CA ALA A 72 -31.48 3.57 -7.35
C ALA A 72 -32.53 2.47 -7.54
N ARG A 73 -32.65 1.91 -8.76
CA ARG A 73 -33.57 0.81 -9.10
C ARG A 73 -32.98 -0.58 -8.88
N LEU A 74 -31.65 -0.69 -8.76
CA LEU A 74 -31.03 -1.95 -8.37
C LEU A 74 -31.45 -2.30 -6.93
N PRO A 75 -31.84 -3.56 -6.67
CA PRO A 75 -32.18 -3.98 -5.32
C PRO A 75 -30.96 -3.73 -4.43
N ARG A 76 -31.08 -2.76 -3.52
CA ARG A 76 -30.11 -2.58 -2.46
C ARG A 76 -30.16 -3.88 -1.66
N ALA A 77 -29.14 -4.71 -1.84
CA ALA A 77 -28.88 -5.80 -0.93
C ALA A 77 -28.53 -5.16 0.42
N THR A 78 -29.56 -4.84 1.21
CA THR A 78 -29.44 -4.63 2.65
C THR A 78 -28.98 -5.96 3.20
N ARG A 79 -27.66 -6.14 3.19
CA ARG A 79 -27.02 -7.25 3.87
C ARG A 79 -27.31 -7.02 5.35
N PRO A 80 -28.17 -7.83 6.00
CA PRO A 80 -28.33 -7.71 7.44
C PRO A 80 -26.94 -7.88 8.09
N PRO A 81 -26.64 -7.15 9.17
CA PRO A 81 -25.42 -7.41 9.93
C PRO A 81 -25.47 -8.90 10.31
N LEU A 82 -24.53 -9.68 9.79
CA LEU A 82 -24.48 -11.11 10.06
C LEU A 82 -24.37 -11.30 11.57
N PRO A 83 -25.27 -12.07 12.21
CA PRO A 83 -25.02 -12.52 13.57
C PRO A 83 -23.72 -13.33 13.55
N LEU A 84 -22.82 -13.01 14.48
CA LEU A 84 -21.54 -13.68 14.64
C LEU A 84 -21.79 -15.20 14.78
N PRO A 85 -21.22 -16.05 13.91
CA PRO A 85 -21.45 -17.48 14.01
C PRO A 85 -20.70 -18.04 15.22
N ASP A 86 -21.45 -18.72 16.09
CA ASP A 86 -20.89 -19.60 17.10
C ASP A 86 -19.89 -20.57 16.47
N ARG A 87 -18.76 -20.74 17.16
CA ARG A 87 -17.64 -21.61 16.75
C ARG A 87 -18.11 -23.05 16.62
N VAL A 88 -18.46 -23.47 15.41
CA VAL A 88 -18.54 -24.88 15.04
C VAL A 88 -17.36 -25.20 14.13
N ILE A 89 -16.31 -25.71 14.76
CA ILE A 89 -15.18 -26.36 14.10
C ILE A 89 -15.71 -27.69 13.55
N ARG A 90 -16.05 -27.73 12.26
CA ARG A 90 -16.09 -28.99 11.50
C ARG A 90 -15.06 -28.93 10.39
N ALA A 91 -14.07 -29.80 10.53
CA ALA A 91 -12.99 -30.03 9.60
C ALA A 91 -13.51 -30.61 8.28
N ARG A 92 -13.08 -30.01 7.16
CA ARG A 92 -12.92 -30.66 5.86
C ARG A 92 -11.59 -30.17 5.27
N PRO A 93 -10.79 -31.03 4.64
CA PRO A 93 -9.34 -30.89 4.62
C PRO A 93 -8.82 -29.98 3.52
N ALA A 94 -7.74 -29.27 3.84
CA ALA A 94 -6.71 -28.72 2.96
C ALA A 94 -7.21 -27.86 1.77
N ARG A 95 -7.53 -26.58 2.01
CA ARG A 95 -7.45 -25.47 1.02
C ARG A 95 -7.58 -24.04 1.60
N LYS A 96 -7.57 -23.88 2.94
CA LYS A 96 -7.91 -22.63 3.65
C LYS A 96 -6.72 -21.85 4.24
N GLY A 97 -5.47 -22.19 3.88
CA GLY A 97 -4.29 -21.46 4.36
C GLY A 97 -4.14 -20.09 3.69
N ALA A 98 -4.02 -20.09 2.36
CA ALA A 98 -3.73 -18.87 1.59
C ALA A 98 -4.84 -17.80 1.71
N SER A 99 -6.12 -18.17 1.66
CA SER A 99 -7.21 -17.18 1.73
C SER A 99 -7.39 -16.57 3.13
N LEU A 100 -7.03 -17.29 4.18
CA LEU A 100 -7.15 -16.84 5.58
C LEU A 100 -5.90 -16.04 6.01
N ALA A 101 -4.73 -16.37 5.45
CA ALA A 101 -3.52 -15.56 5.56
C ALA A 101 -3.66 -14.22 4.83
N VAL A 102 -4.22 -14.21 3.61
CA VAL A 102 -4.52 -12.97 2.87
C VAL A 102 -5.58 -12.14 3.60
N ALA A 103 -6.59 -12.75 4.21
CA ALA A 103 -7.57 -12.03 5.03
C ALA A 103 -6.96 -11.41 6.30
N ARG A 104 -5.96 -12.06 6.91
CA ARG A 104 -5.20 -11.51 8.07
C ARG A 104 -4.21 -10.43 7.68
N MET A 105 -3.66 -10.50 6.46
CA MET A 105 -2.80 -9.46 5.86
C MET A 105 -3.60 -8.18 5.56
N LEU A 106 -4.87 -8.31 5.17
CA LEU A 106 -5.78 -7.18 4.95
C LEU A 106 -6.29 -6.54 6.26
N ASP A 107 -6.17 -7.22 7.41
CA ASP A 107 -6.60 -6.72 8.73
C ASP A 107 -5.52 -5.91 9.47
N GLY A 108 -4.46 -5.48 8.77
CA GLY A 108 -3.49 -4.50 9.24
C GLY A 108 -2.62 -4.89 10.44
N ARG A 109 -2.62 -6.17 10.86
CA ARG A 109 -2.00 -6.63 12.11
C ARG A 109 -0.78 -7.55 11.96
N ILE A 110 -0.23 -7.73 10.75
CA ILE A 110 0.96 -8.56 10.55
C ILE A 110 2.02 -7.78 9.77
N LEU A 111 3.09 -7.42 10.48
CA LEU A 111 4.15 -6.53 10.01
C LEU A 111 5.29 -7.23 9.25
N HIS A 112 5.30 -8.56 9.07
CA HIS A 112 6.28 -9.25 8.23
C HIS A 112 5.57 -10.29 7.36
N ALA A 113 5.85 -10.34 6.06
CA ALA A 113 5.37 -11.43 5.21
C ALA A 113 6.00 -12.75 5.67
N GLU A 114 5.20 -13.68 6.21
CA GLU A 114 5.70 -15.01 6.57
C GLU A 114 6.33 -15.70 5.35
N PRO A 115 7.42 -16.50 5.52
CA PRO A 115 8.13 -17.17 4.43
C PRO A 115 7.21 -17.96 3.47
N ASP A 116 6.17 -18.59 4.00
CA ASP A 116 5.18 -19.36 3.23
C ASP A 116 4.36 -18.47 2.28
N THR A 117 4.08 -17.22 2.70
CA THR A 117 3.32 -16.25 1.90
C THR A 117 4.17 -15.70 0.75
N LEU A 118 5.46 -15.46 1.02
CA LEU A 118 6.44 -15.11 -0.02
C LEU A 118 6.56 -16.24 -1.03
N HIS A 119 6.66 -17.50 -0.59
CA HIS A 119 6.73 -18.65 -1.47
C HIS A 119 5.50 -18.76 -2.39
N SER A 120 4.30 -18.52 -1.85
CA SER A 120 3.07 -18.49 -2.64
C SER A 120 3.07 -17.37 -3.69
N LEU A 121 3.51 -16.16 -3.33
CA LEU A 121 3.58 -15.04 -4.27
C LEU A 121 4.64 -15.25 -5.35
N VAL A 122 5.82 -15.76 -4.98
CA VAL A 122 6.88 -16.13 -5.93
C VAL A 122 6.36 -17.18 -6.91
N THR A 123 5.62 -18.17 -6.43
CA THR A 123 5.05 -19.24 -7.29
C THR A 123 4.07 -18.66 -8.29
N VAL A 124 3.17 -17.76 -7.86
CA VAL A 124 2.25 -17.05 -8.75
C VAL A 124 3.02 -16.19 -9.75
N MET A 125 4.03 -15.44 -9.31
CA MET A 125 4.86 -14.60 -10.19
C MET A 125 5.68 -15.38 -11.21
N ARG A 126 5.98 -16.68 -10.98
CA ARG A 126 6.72 -17.51 -11.94
C ARG A 126 5.82 -18.30 -12.89
N HIS A 127 4.67 -18.78 -12.41
CA HIS A 127 3.87 -19.78 -13.13
C HIS A 127 2.40 -19.38 -13.33
N GLY A 128 1.95 -18.31 -12.68
CA GLY A 128 0.59 -17.79 -12.86
C GLY A 128 0.40 -17.23 -14.26
N ASP A 129 -0.86 -17.11 -14.69
CA ASP A 129 -1.18 -16.41 -15.92
C ASP A 129 -0.89 -14.90 -15.80
N VAL A 130 -0.91 -14.16 -16.91
CA VAL A 130 -0.59 -12.72 -16.92
C VAL A 130 -1.51 -11.93 -15.97
N ALA A 131 -2.78 -12.30 -15.86
CA ALA A 131 -3.73 -11.60 -15.02
C ALA A 131 -3.44 -11.82 -13.52
N ASP A 132 -3.10 -13.04 -13.12
CA ASP A 132 -2.74 -13.42 -11.77
C ASP A 132 -1.41 -12.80 -11.34
N ARG A 133 -0.38 -12.83 -12.21
CA ARG A 133 0.90 -12.15 -11.97
C ARG A 133 0.72 -10.65 -11.78
N ARG A 134 -0.08 -10.00 -12.62
CA ARG A 134 -0.40 -8.58 -12.47
C ARG A 134 -1.09 -8.29 -11.13
N ARG A 135 -2.10 -9.07 -10.73
CA ARG A 135 -2.78 -8.89 -9.44
C ARG A 135 -1.85 -9.11 -8.24
N ALA A 136 -0.96 -10.10 -8.34
CA ALA A 136 0.04 -10.36 -7.32
C ALA A 136 0.99 -9.15 -7.17
N LEU A 137 1.50 -8.62 -8.29
CA LEU A 137 2.32 -7.42 -8.31
C LEU A 137 1.59 -6.21 -7.72
N GLU A 138 0.33 -5.95 -8.11
CA GLU A 138 -0.47 -4.86 -7.55
C GLU A 138 -0.66 -4.98 -6.03
N THR A 139 -0.81 -6.20 -5.53
CA THR A 139 -0.91 -6.47 -4.09
C THR A 139 0.41 -6.13 -3.40
N VAL A 140 1.53 -6.60 -3.94
CA VAL A 140 2.88 -6.29 -3.44
C VAL A 140 3.13 -4.79 -3.40
N VAL A 141 2.75 -4.05 -4.44
CA VAL A 141 2.93 -2.60 -4.53
C VAL A 141 2.07 -1.85 -3.53
N ARG A 142 0.84 -2.30 -3.29
CA ARG A 142 -0.09 -1.65 -2.34
C ARG A 142 0.39 -1.76 -0.89
N SER A 143 0.95 -2.90 -0.52
CA SER A 143 1.47 -3.18 0.83
C SER A 143 2.97 -3.41 0.79
N PHE A 144 3.69 -2.51 0.12
CA PHE A 144 5.12 -2.65 -0.07
C PHE A 144 5.87 -2.67 1.26
N GLN A 145 6.82 -3.60 1.36
CA GLN A 145 7.85 -3.66 2.40
C GLN A 145 9.18 -3.95 1.70
N PRO A 146 10.32 -3.47 2.22
CA PRO A 146 11.64 -3.76 1.66
C PRO A 146 11.89 -5.25 1.36
N SER A 147 11.43 -6.14 2.23
CA SER A 147 11.51 -7.61 2.06
C SER A 147 10.77 -8.16 0.83
N LEU A 148 9.78 -7.41 0.29
CA LEU A 148 9.03 -7.76 -0.91
C LEU A 148 9.66 -7.22 -2.20
N SER A 149 10.70 -6.39 -2.10
CA SER A 149 11.45 -5.87 -3.24
C SER A 149 11.92 -6.94 -4.25
N PRO A 150 12.27 -8.19 -3.86
CA PRO A 150 12.66 -9.22 -4.83
C PRO A 150 11.53 -9.59 -5.79
N LEU A 151 10.25 -9.45 -5.39
CA LEU A 151 9.10 -9.72 -6.24
C LEU A 151 8.94 -8.65 -7.33
N ILE A 152 9.20 -7.39 -6.99
CA ILE A 152 9.20 -6.30 -7.98
C ILE A 152 10.41 -6.46 -8.91
N ALA A 153 11.58 -6.80 -8.39
CA ALA A 153 12.77 -7.07 -9.20
C ALA A 153 12.53 -8.24 -10.18
N LEU A 154 11.88 -9.32 -9.73
CA LEU A 154 11.47 -10.42 -10.59
C LEU A 154 10.50 -9.96 -11.70
N ALA A 155 9.57 -9.06 -11.38
CA ALA A 155 8.61 -8.55 -12.36
C ALA A 155 9.23 -7.63 -13.42
N LEU A 156 10.38 -7.01 -13.16
CA LEU A 156 11.10 -6.20 -14.15
C LEU A 156 11.60 -7.04 -15.33
N THR A 157 11.81 -8.34 -15.13
CA THR A 157 12.23 -9.29 -16.17
C THR A 157 11.08 -10.18 -16.66
N ASP A 158 9.81 -9.84 -16.32
CA ASP A 158 8.66 -10.60 -16.78
C ASP A 158 8.58 -10.62 -18.32
N SER A 159 8.16 -11.74 -18.89
CA SER A 159 7.88 -11.88 -20.33
C SER A 159 6.87 -10.85 -20.86
N ASP A 160 5.89 -10.45 -20.05
CA ASP A 160 4.82 -9.53 -20.42
C ASP A 160 5.24 -8.06 -20.25
N GLN A 161 5.06 -7.25 -21.31
CA GLN A 161 5.48 -5.85 -21.32
C GLN A 161 4.70 -4.98 -20.33
N THR A 162 3.41 -5.25 -20.12
CA THR A 162 2.58 -4.48 -19.19
C THR A 162 3.01 -4.73 -17.75
N ILE A 163 3.36 -5.98 -17.40
CA ILE A 163 3.91 -6.31 -16.08
C ILE A 163 5.26 -5.63 -15.86
N ARG A 164 6.16 -5.65 -16.85
CA ARG A 164 7.46 -4.93 -16.75
C ARG A 164 7.28 -3.43 -16.54
N ALA A 165 6.35 -2.81 -17.28
CA ALA A 165 6.06 -1.39 -17.14
C ALA A 165 5.49 -1.05 -15.75
N LEU A 166 4.58 -1.90 -15.23
CA LEU A 166 4.02 -1.75 -13.89
C LEU A 166 5.11 -1.89 -12.81
N ALA A 167 6.03 -2.85 -12.96
CA ALA A 167 7.14 -3.06 -12.06
C ALA A 167 8.12 -1.88 -12.06
N ALA A 168 8.43 -1.31 -13.23
CA ALA A 168 9.29 -0.13 -13.35
C ALA A 168 8.67 1.09 -12.66
N ALA A 169 7.37 1.33 -12.90
CA ALA A 169 6.63 2.40 -12.23
C ALA A 169 6.57 2.21 -10.70
N ALA A 170 6.37 0.97 -10.25
CA ALA A 170 6.40 0.63 -8.84
C ALA A 170 7.79 0.88 -8.21
N SER A 171 8.87 0.51 -8.90
CA SER A 171 10.23 0.72 -8.42
C SER A 171 10.53 2.20 -8.24
N ALA A 172 10.17 3.05 -9.21
CA ALA A 172 10.32 4.49 -9.09
C ALA A 172 9.53 5.07 -7.90
N ARG A 173 8.29 4.58 -7.70
CA ARG A 173 7.45 5.01 -6.58
C ARG A 173 8.01 4.59 -5.22
N VAL A 174 8.60 3.40 -5.11
CA VAL A 174 9.25 2.95 -3.86
C VAL A 174 10.41 3.85 -3.49
N VAL A 175 11.25 4.24 -4.46
CA VAL A 175 12.37 5.16 -4.24
C VAL A 175 11.86 6.54 -3.81
N GLN A 176 10.82 7.06 -4.47
CA GLN A 176 10.21 8.34 -4.09
C GLN A 176 9.64 8.31 -2.67
N ASN A 177 8.87 7.27 -2.33
CA ASN A 177 8.28 7.11 -1.00
C ASN A 177 9.34 7.04 0.11
N LEU A 178 10.49 6.42 -0.16
CA LEU A 178 11.63 6.41 0.77
C LEU A 178 12.17 7.83 0.99
N SER A 179 12.38 8.58 -0.09
CA SER A 179 12.84 9.97 -0.02
C SER A 179 11.87 10.84 0.77
N ASP A 180 10.58 10.77 0.46
CA ASP A 180 9.54 11.56 1.13
C ASP A 180 9.43 11.18 2.62
N GLY A 181 9.49 9.88 2.93
CA GLY A 181 9.45 9.36 4.29
C GLY A 181 10.65 9.81 5.12
N ARG A 182 11.85 9.78 4.53
CA ARG A 182 13.08 10.32 5.13
C ARG A 182 12.93 11.80 5.46
N THR A 183 12.61 12.64 4.47
CA THR A 183 12.43 14.08 4.68
C THR A 183 11.38 14.38 5.74
N THR A 184 10.25 13.69 5.72
CA THR A 184 9.18 13.87 6.71
C THR A 184 9.65 13.54 8.13
N LEU A 185 10.46 12.49 8.31
CA LEU A 185 10.98 12.11 9.63
C LEU A 185 12.12 13.02 10.08
N GLU A 186 12.97 13.48 9.16
CA GLU A 186 14.02 14.47 9.44
C GLU A 186 13.41 15.82 9.87
N GLU A 187 12.33 16.26 9.23
CA GLU A 187 11.61 17.49 9.58
C GLU A 187 10.95 17.43 10.95
N LYS A 188 10.54 16.24 11.41
CA LYS A 188 10.05 16.04 12.79
C LYS A 188 11.14 16.22 13.85
N GLY A 189 12.41 16.22 13.44
CA GLY A 189 13.55 16.63 14.27
C GLY A 189 13.98 15.61 15.31
N ALA A 190 14.66 16.10 16.36
CA ALA A 190 15.29 15.32 17.43
C ALA A 190 14.31 14.63 18.40
N ASP A 191 13.05 14.48 18.02
CA ASP A 191 12.12 13.62 18.74
C ASP A 191 12.62 12.17 18.68
N GLY A 192 12.81 11.55 19.85
CA GLY A 192 13.40 10.21 19.97
C GLY A 192 12.61 9.14 19.21
N GLU A 193 11.28 9.27 19.15
CA GLU A 193 10.42 8.33 18.41
C GLU A 193 10.56 8.51 16.89
N ALA A 194 10.57 9.75 16.40
CA ALA A 194 10.79 10.03 14.98
C ALA A 194 12.20 9.59 14.53
N ARG A 195 13.23 9.84 15.36
CA ARG A 195 14.60 9.37 15.12
C ARG A 195 14.67 7.85 15.08
N ALA A 196 14.09 7.16 16.07
CA ALA A 196 14.04 5.70 16.08
C ALA A 196 13.33 5.13 14.84
N THR A 197 12.23 5.76 14.42
CA THR A 197 11.50 5.38 13.21
C THR A 197 12.33 5.61 11.95
N LEU A 198 13.09 6.70 11.87
CA LEU A 198 14.00 6.98 10.77
C LEU A 198 15.12 5.94 10.70
N ILE A 199 15.75 5.60 11.82
CA ILE A 199 16.79 4.58 11.88
C ILE A 199 16.24 3.24 11.38
N ALA A 200 15.06 2.83 11.87
CA ALA A 200 14.42 1.58 11.44
C ALA A 200 14.09 1.59 9.93
N LEU A 201 13.57 2.70 9.41
CA LEU A 201 13.28 2.87 7.98
C LEU A 201 14.55 2.69 7.12
N LEU A 202 15.63 3.38 7.50
CA LEU A 202 16.91 3.33 6.78
C LEU A 202 17.51 1.92 6.85
N ALA A 203 17.54 1.31 8.03
CA ALA A 203 18.08 -0.02 8.26
C ALA A 203 17.32 -1.10 7.47
N ASP A 204 15.99 -1.09 7.45
CA ASP A 204 15.20 -2.09 6.73
C ASP A 204 15.36 -1.96 5.21
N HIS A 205 15.36 -0.73 4.68
CA HIS A 205 15.65 -0.48 3.27
C HIS A 205 17.07 -0.88 2.87
N ALA A 206 18.06 -0.55 3.70
CA ALA A 206 19.46 -0.91 3.43
C ALA A 206 19.68 -2.43 3.38
N ARG A 207 19.00 -3.17 4.25
CA ARG A 207 19.13 -4.62 4.35
C ARG A 207 18.39 -5.35 3.24
N ALA A 208 17.12 -5.00 3.01
CA ALA A 208 16.21 -5.87 2.27
C ALA A 208 15.78 -5.32 0.91
N ASN A 209 15.96 -4.03 0.61
CA ASN A 209 15.44 -3.43 -0.62
C ASN A 209 16.38 -3.63 -1.83
N LEU A 210 16.15 -4.69 -2.60
CA LEU A 210 16.92 -5.02 -3.81
C LEU A 210 16.70 -4.06 -5.00
N LEU A 211 15.75 -3.12 -4.91
CA LEU A 211 15.55 -2.11 -5.95
C LEU A 211 16.57 -0.97 -5.86
N LEU A 212 17.31 -0.87 -4.76
CA LEU A 212 18.37 0.10 -4.55
C LEU A 212 19.72 -0.50 -4.97
N SER A 213 20.62 0.33 -5.51
CA SER A 213 22.00 -0.08 -5.78
C SER A 213 22.74 -0.43 -4.50
N ASP A 214 23.82 -1.22 -4.61
CA ASP A 214 24.63 -1.59 -3.45
C ASP A 214 25.22 -0.35 -2.74
N SER A 215 25.62 0.66 -3.51
CA SER A 215 26.11 1.94 -2.98
C SER A 215 25.03 2.73 -2.22
N GLN A 216 23.80 2.78 -2.75
CA GLN A 216 22.68 3.40 -2.06
C GLN A 216 22.38 2.67 -0.74
N ARG A 217 22.35 1.33 -0.77
CA ARG A 217 22.14 0.55 0.45
C ARG A 217 23.28 0.75 1.45
N ALA A 218 24.53 0.90 1.01
CA ALA A 218 25.66 1.23 1.88
C ALA A 218 25.48 2.59 2.57
N HIS A 219 25.15 3.64 1.82
CA HIS A 219 24.87 4.95 2.41
C HIS A 219 23.71 4.94 3.39
N LEU A 220 22.65 4.17 3.12
CA LEU A 220 21.54 4.03 4.10
C LEU A 220 21.99 3.34 5.40
N ARG A 221 22.95 2.40 5.35
CA ARG A 221 23.54 1.81 6.57
C ARG A 221 24.33 2.84 7.35
N GLU A 222 25.20 3.57 6.65
CA GLU A 222 26.03 4.62 7.24
C GLU A 222 25.17 5.70 7.90
N ASP A 223 24.13 6.17 7.20
CA ASP A 223 23.16 7.14 7.73
C ASP A 223 22.42 6.60 8.96
N ALA A 224 21.99 5.33 8.94
CA ALA A 224 21.32 4.71 10.08
C ALA A 224 22.23 4.62 11.32
N LEU A 225 23.51 4.26 11.12
CA LEU A 225 24.49 4.19 12.21
C LEU A 225 24.85 5.58 12.75
N ALA A 226 24.97 6.59 11.88
CA ALA A 226 25.30 7.96 12.25
C ALA A 226 24.22 8.63 13.12
N LEU A 227 22.99 8.12 13.08
CA LEU A 227 21.86 8.60 13.87
C LEU A 227 21.75 7.93 15.25
N LEU A 228 22.53 6.88 15.53
CA LEU A 228 22.55 6.23 16.84
C LEU A 228 23.17 7.16 17.89
N ASP A 229 22.52 7.25 19.05
CA ASP A 229 23.02 7.93 20.25
C ASP A 229 22.88 7.02 21.48
N ASP A 230 23.35 7.50 22.64
CA ASP A 230 23.30 6.75 23.90
C ASP A 230 21.85 6.47 24.37
N ASP A 231 20.91 7.35 24.03
CA ASP A 231 19.49 7.26 24.41
C ASP A 231 18.69 6.34 23.48
N THR A 232 19.27 5.90 22.35
CA THR A 232 18.62 5.01 21.39
C THR A 232 18.41 3.63 22.02
N SER A 233 17.17 3.14 21.99
CA SER A 233 16.84 1.80 22.50
C SER A 233 17.69 0.70 21.85
N ASP A 234 18.08 -0.29 22.63
CA ASP A 234 18.89 -1.42 22.17
C ASP A 234 18.27 -2.16 20.98
N ALA A 235 16.93 -2.26 20.93
CA ALA A 235 16.24 -2.89 19.81
C ALA A 235 16.54 -2.19 18.47
N VAL A 236 16.47 -0.86 18.45
CA VAL A 236 16.76 -0.05 17.26
C VAL A 236 18.26 -0.10 16.92
N ARG A 237 19.12 -0.08 17.95
CA ARG A 237 20.57 -0.19 17.79
C ARG A 237 20.96 -1.54 17.17
N ILE A 238 20.39 -2.65 17.64
CA ILE A 238 20.58 -3.99 17.07
C ILE A 238 20.12 -4.06 15.62
N GLU A 239 18.96 -3.48 15.28
CA GLU A 239 18.48 -3.46 13.89
C GLU A 239 19.41 -2.70 12.95
N ALA A 240 19.94 -1.54 13.37
CA ALA A 240 20.90 -0.77 12.59
C ALA A 240 22.24 -1.52 12.42
N LEU A 241 22.77 -2.12 13.49
CA LEU A 241 24.00 -2.92 13.45
C LEU A 241 23.84 -4.17 12.59
N TRP A 242 22.67 -4.81 12.63
CA TRP A 242 22.37 -5.96 11.78
C TRP A 242 22.31 -5.54 10.31
N ALA A 243 21.67 -4.43 10.00
CA ALA A 243 21.67 -3.89 8.63
C ALA A 243 23.10 -3.60 8.14
N ALA A 244 23.99 -3.14 9.03
CA ALA A 244 25.41 -2.92 8.77
C ALA A 244 26.25 -4.20 8.66
N GLY A 245 25.76 -5.33 9.19
CA GLY A 245 26.52 -6.57 9.31
C GLY A 245 27.58 -6.54 10.41
N ASP A 246 27.48 -5.60 11.36
CA ASP A 246 28.39 -5.50 12.50
C ASP A 246 27.93 -6.40 13.65
N TYR A 247 28.11 -7.70 13.43
CA TYR A 247 27.69 -8.73 14.40
C TYR A 247 28.51 -8.68 15.70
N ALA A 248 29.77 -8.26 15.64
CA ALA A 248 30.62 -8.12 16.82
C ALA A 248 30.11 -7.03 17.77
N ALA A 249 29.61 -5.91 17.22
CA ALA A 249 28.96 -4.88 18.02
C ALA A 249 27.64 -5.35 18.64
N ILE A 250 26.86 -6.17 17.94
CA ILE A 250 25.65 -6.80 18.49
C ILE A 250 26.03 -7.72 19.66
N ASP A 251 27.06 -8.54 19.51
CA ASP A 251 27.55 -9.43 20.57
C ASP A 251 28.01 -8.64 21.80
N ALA A 252 28.76 -7.57 21.60
CA ALA A 252 29.22 -6.69 22.69
C ALA A 252 28.05 -6.02 23.43
N LEU A 253 27.04 -5.55 22.68
CA LEU A 253 25.83 -4.94 23.24
C LEU A 253 25.04 -5.94 24.08
N LEU A 254 24.86 -7.16 23.58
CA LEU A 254 24.16 -8.24 24.29
C LEU A 254 24.94 -8.73 25.52
N ALA A 255 26.27 -8.79 25.44
CA ALA A 255 27.13 -9.16 26.57
C ALA A 255 27.08 -8.12 27.70
N ALA A 256 26.97 -6.83 27.36
CA ALA A 256 26.85 -5.75 28.34
C ALA A 256 25.52 -5.79 29.12
N HIS A 257 24.44 -6.31 28.53
CA HIS A 257 23.11 -6.15 29.09
C HIS A 257 22.61 -7.27 30.00
N GLY A 258 23.24 -8.46 30.06
CA GLY A 258 22.96 -9.53 31.03
C GLY A 258 21.54 -10.14 31.06
N THR A 259 20.54 -9.41 30.55
CA THR A 259 19.11 -9.72 30.49
C THR A 259 18.59 -9.52 29.05
N PRO A 260 17.49 -10.20 28.65
CA PRO A 260 16.87 -10.00 27.35
C PRO A 260 16.48 -8.54 27.13
N VAL A 261 16.76 -8.01 25.93
CA VAL A 261 16.30 -6.68 25.51
C VAL A 261 14.78 -6.63 25.59
N ASP A 262 14.23 -5.57 26.19
CA ASP A 262 12.80 -5.43 26.43
C ASP A 262 11.99 -5.40 25.12
N GLY A 263 10.85 -6.10 25.11
CA GLY A 263 9.99 -6.29 23.95
C GLY A 263 9.96 -7.74 23.47
N GLY A 264 8.78 -8.39 23.56
CA GLY A 264 8.64 -9.85 23.40
C GLY A 264 9.20 -10.47 22.11
N ARG A 265 9.31 -9.71 21.02
CA ARG A 265 9.93 -10.18 19.75
C ARG A 265 11.46 -10.07 19.77
N MET A 266 12.01 -8.99 20.32
CA MET A 266 13.46 -8.80 20.42
C MET A 266 14.06 -9.74 21.47
N ALA A 267 13.33 -10.04 22.54
CA ALA A 267 13.68 -11.07 23.50
C ALA A 267 13.84 -12.46 22.85
N GLN A 268 12.95 -12.85 21.94
CA GLN A 268 13.09 -14.11 21.19
C GLN A 268 14.26 -14.11 20.21
N ALA A 269 14.44 -13.01 19.46
CA ALA A 269 15.53 -12.90 18.50
C ALA A 269 16.91 -12.90 19.18
N THR A 270 17.04 -12.19 20.31
CA THR A 270 18.28 -12.16 21.10
C THR A 270 18.53 -13.45 21.86
N ALA A 271 17.50 -14.15 22.32
CA ALA A 271 17.63 -15.49 22.87
C ALA A 271 18.14 -16.48 21.80
N TRP A 272 17.52 -16.50 20.61
CA TRP A 272 17.99 -17.31 19.49
C TRP A 272 19.43 -16.95 19.10
N TRP A 273 19.77 -15.67 19.03
CA TRP A 273 21.12 -15.21 18.70
C TRP A 273 22.14 -15.76 19.70
N ARG A 274 21.89 -15.63 21.01
CA ARG A 274 22.77 -16.17 22.06
C ARG A 274 22.91 -17.69 21.99
N ASP A 275 21.81 -18.40 21.76
CA ASP A 275 21.81 -19.86 21.68
C ASP A 275 22.62 -20.39 20.49
N ASN A 276 22.75 -19.61 19.41
CA ASN A 276 23.50 -19.99 18.20
C ASN A 276 24.90 -19.37 18.12
N ALA A 277 25.17 -18.24 18.78
CA ALA A 277 26.50 -17.62 18.83
C ALA A 277 27.45 -18.35 19.80
N ALA A 278 26.90 -19.11 20.76
CA ALA A 278 27.67 -19.94 21.69
C ALA A 278 27.96 -21.37 21.18
N ALA A 279 27.50 -21.73 19.98
CA ALA A 279 27.70 -23.03 19.32
C ALA A 279 28.81 -22.96 18.27
#